data_AF-A0A3E0CM73-F1
#
_entry.id   AF-A0A3E0CM73-F1
#
_cell.length_a   1.000
_cell.length_b   1.000
_cell.length_c   1.000
_cell.angle_alpha   90.00
_cell.angle_beta   90.00
_cell.angle_gamma   90.00
#
_symmetry.space_group_name_H-M   'P 1'
#
loop_
_entity.id
_entity.type
_entity.pdbx_description
1 polymer ?
#
loop_
_entity_poly.entity_id
_entity_poly.type
_entity_poly.pdbx_seq_one_letter_code
_entity_poly.pdbx_strand_id
1 'polypeptide(L)'
;MDHAEGRPILWRARVHAGEYLGEGEALPLLSTASGEAGLRDVRQLLPSPAACHLAAMLINLSETSRAYYPLEPLATPCPLMSVFVERILNRVTNEGELVARVDIVLEGHFAYASITSKSELRTDVAPVAYDLKDGVWDIVLKVLKAIFPMHRGP
;
A
#
# COMPACT_ATOMS: atom_id res chain seq x y z
N MET A 1 20.76 17.17 -24.56
CA MET A 1 19.41 16.72 -24.22
C MET A 1 19.57 15.36 -23.61
N ASP A 2 19.43 15.27 -22.29
CA ASP A 2 19.76 14.09 -21.51
C ASP A 2 18.46 13.29 -21.27
N HIS A 3 18.37 12.10 -21.83
CA HIS A 3 17.19 11.22 -21.82
C HIS A 3 17.02 10.51 -20.46
N ALA A 4 17.07 11.25 -19.35
CA ALA A 4 16.77 10.75 -18.01
C ALA A 4 15.31 11.04 -17.60
N GLU A 5 14.38 11.07 -18.55
CA GLU A 5 12.96 11.18 -18.27
C GLU A 5 12.41 9.88 -17.69
N GLY A 6 12.37 9.82 -16.36
CA GLY A 6 11.23 9.26 -15.61
C GLY A 6 11.00 7.77 -15.72
N ARG A 7 11.92 6.93 -15.21
CA ARG A 7 11.60 5.50 -15.00
C ARG A 7 10.41 5.37 -14.04
N PRO A 8 9.41 4.55 -14.37
CA PRO A 8 8.21 4.39 -13.56
C PRO A 8 8.53 3.71 -12.23
N ILE A 9 7.70 3.97 -11.22
CA ILE A 9 7.81 3.34 -9.90
C ILE A 9 7.04 2.03 -9.93
N LEU A 10 7.79 0.94 -9.73
CA LEU A 10 7.24 -0.41 -9.65
C LEU A 10 7.10 -0.83 -8.20
N TRP A 11 5.93 -1.33 -7.87
CA TRP A 11 5.62 -1.79 -6.53
C TRP A 11 4.93 -3.14 -6.55
N ARG A 12 5.11 -3.88 -5.45
CA ARG A 12 4.36 -5.07 -5.12
C ARG A 12 3.98 -4.99 -3.65
N ALA A 13 2.74 -5.32 -3.34
CA ALA A 13 2.23 -5.35 -1.98
C ALA A 13 1.63 -6.73 -1.70
N ARG A 14 1.96 -7.28 -0.53
CA ARG A 14 1.41 -8.54 -0.04
C ARG A 14 0.70 -8.29 1.28
N VAL A 15 -0.55 -8.72 1.37
CA VAL A 15 -1.34 -8.62 2.60
C VAL A 15 -1.38 -9.98 3.26
N HIS A 16 -1.05 -10.01 4.54
CA HIS A 16 -1.09 -11.21 5.37
C HIS A 16 -2.06 -11.03 6.53
N ALA A 17 -2.65 -12.13 7.00
CA ALA A 17 -3.45 -12.15 8.21
C ALA A 17 -2.53 -12.18 9.45
N GLY A 18 -2.83 -11.34 10.44
CA GLY A 18 -2.07 -11.22 11.68
C GLY A 18 -1.06 -10.07 11.70
N GLU A 19 -0.42 -9.92 12.86
CA GLU A 19 0.63 -8.92 13.11
C GLU A 19 2.00 -9.57 12.94
N TYR A 20 2.89 -8.87 12.24
CA TYR A 20 4.27 -9.31 12.10
C TYR A 20 5.12 -8.89 13.29
N LEU A 21 5.44 -9.87 14.15
CA LEU A 21 6.30 -9.70 15.33
C LEU A 21 7.79 -9.97 15.07
N GLY A 22 8.21 -10.18 13.81
CA GLY A 22 9.60 -10.48 13.46
C GLY A 22 9.83 -11.95 13.11
N GLU A 23 10.81 -12.59 13.74
CA GLU A 23 11.24 -13.99 13.49
C GLU A 23 10.23 -15.02 14.03
N GLY A 24 8.98 -14.97 13.56
CA GLY A 24 7.92 -15.92 13.87
C GLY A 24 7.51 -16.79 12.66
N GLU A 25 6.47 -17.60 12.85
CA GLU A 25 5.83 -18.36 11.76
C GLU A 25 5.39 -17.45 10.61
N ALA A 26 5.47 -17.97 9.38
CA ALA A 26 5.03 -17.24 8.21
C ALA A 26 3.53 -16.92 8.31
N LEU A 27 3.19 -15.64 8.33
CA LEU A 27 1.80 -15.18 8.38
C LEU A 27 1.04 -15.67 7.13
N PRO A 28 -0.23 -16.13 7.26
CA PRO A 28 -1.04 -16.55 6.11
C PRO A 28 -1.19 -15.41 5.09
N LEU A 29 -0.85 -15.67 3.82
CA LEU A 29 -1.05 -14.71 2.74
C LEU A 29 -2.55 -14.61 2.40
N LEU A 30 -3.09 -13.39 2.47
CA LEU A 30 -4.46 -13.08 2.07
C LEU A 30 -4.53 -12.69 0.60
N SER A 31 -3.64 -11.80 0.16
CA SER A 31 -3.71 -11.24 -1.19
C SER A 31 -2.39 -10.60 -1.63
N THR A 32 -2.19 -10.49 -2.94
CA THR A 32 -1.06 -9.79 -3.55
C THR A 32 -1.55 -8.87 -4.65
N ALA A 33 -1.02 -7.65 -4.70
CA ALA A 33 -1.22 -6.70 -5.79
C ALA A 33 0.13 -6.13 -6.22
N SER A 34 0.23 -5.73 -7.48
CA SER A 34 1.39 -5.04 -8.01
C SER A 34 0.94 -3.99 -9.02
N GLY A 35 1.81 -3.03 -9.28
CA GLY A 35 1.48 -1.94 -10.18
C GLY A 35 2.69 -1.12 -10.58
N GLU A 36 2.40 -0.16 -11.44
CA GLU A 36 3.35 0.73 -12.06
C GLU A 36 2.74 2.13 -12.12
N ALA A 37 3.42 3.12 -11.54
CA ALA A 37 3.00 4.52 -11.60
C ALA A 37 4.09 5.40 -12.22
N GLY A 38 3.68 6.41 -12.99
CA GLY A 38 4.59 7.36 -13.61
C GLY A 38 5.37 8.16 -12.57
N LEU A 39 6.66 8.42 -12.83
CA LEU A 39 7.51 9.17 -11.90
C LEU A 39 7.03 10.62 -11.69
N ARG A 40 6.47 11.22 -12.74
CA ARG A 40 5.90 12.58 -12.72
C ARG A 40 4.73 12.68 -11.74
N ASP A 41 3.97 11.59 -11.59
CA ASP A 41 2.79 11.54 -10.73
C ASP A 41 3.15 11.40 -9.24
N VAL A 42 4.39 11.01 -8.92
CA VAL A 42 4.79 10.64 -7.56
C VAL A 42 5.92 11.49 -6.98
N ARG A 43 7.00 11.75 -7.74
CA ARG A 43 8.28 12.21 -7.17
C ARG A 43 8.43 13.71 -6.96
N GLN A 44 7.51 14.54 -7.42
CA GLN A 44 7.66 15.99 -7.21
C GLN A 44 7.43 16.41 -5.75
N LEU A 45 6.98 15.52 -4.85
CA LEU A 45 6.47 15.92 -3.53
C LEU A 45 6.94 15.09 -2.31
N LEU A 46 7.59 13.92 -2.49
CA LEU A 46 7.84 12.99 -1.37
C LEU A 46 9.31 12.59 -1.23
N PRO A 47 9.96 12.83 -0.07
CA PRO A 47 11.40 12.65 0.10
C PRO A 47 11.84 11.20 0.36
N SER A 48 10.93 10.29 0.75
CA SER A 48 11.31 8.92 1.14
C SER A 48 10.88 7.84 0.15
N PRO A 49 11.67 6.75 0.03
CA PRO A 49 11.29 5.60 -0.79
C PRO A 49 9.93 5.02 -0.38
N ALA A 50 9.65 4.89 0.91
CA ALA A 50 8.37 4.41 1.43
C ALA A 50 7.21 5.28 0.94
N ALA A 51 7.31 6.59 1.14
CA ALA A 51 6.27 7.53 0.72
C ALA A 51 6.05 7.48 -0.80
N CYS A 52 7.11 7.38 -1.61
CA CYS A 52 7.00 7.23 -3.06
C CYS A 52 6.22 5.96 -3.47
N HIS A 53 6.52 4.81 -2.88
CA HIS A 53 5.84 3.56 -3.28
C HIS A 53 4.41 3.50 -2.76
N LEU A 54 4.13 4.04 -1.57
CA LEU A 54 2.76 4.15 -1.06
C LEU A 54 1.91 5.11 -1.92
N ALA A 55 2.50 6.22 -2.40
CA ALA A 55 1.82 7.13 -3.33
C ALA A 55 1.57 6.48 -4.70
N ALA A 56 2.54 5.71 -5.22
CA ALA A 56 2.36 4.93 -6.44
C ALA A 56 1.20 3.91 -6.31
N MET A 57 1.12 3.22 -5.17
CA MET A 57 -0.01 2.34 -4.84
C MET A 57 -1.33 3.11 -4.81
N LEU A 58 -1.36 4.28 -4.16
CA LEU A 58 -2.55 5.12 -4.08
C LEU A 58 -3.08 5.50 -5.47
N ILE A 59 -2.20 5.90 -6.39
CA ILE A 59 -2.57 6.24 -7.77
C ILE A 59 -3.22 5.04 -8.46
N ASN A 60 -2.50 3.91 -8.51
CA ASN A 60 -3.00 2.73 -9.23
C ASN A 60 -4.29 2.17 -8.61
N LEU A 61 -4.38 2.06 -7.28
CA LEU A 61 -5.59 1.57 -6.61
C LEU A 61 -6.76 2.55 -6.77
N SER A 62 -6.50 3.86 -6.78
CA SER A 62 -7.54 4.86 -7.05
C SER A 62 -8.07 4.74 -8.48
N GLU A 63 -7.20 4.56 -9.46
CA GLU A 63 -7.59 4.33 -10.86
C GLU A 63 -8.42 3.07 -11.01
N THR A 64 -7.98 1.96 -10.42
CA THR A 64 -8.73 0.69 -10.43
C THR A 64 -10.09 0.84 -9.75
N SER A 65 -10.17 1.57 -8.63
CA SER A 65 -11.42 1.74 -7.88
C SER A 65 -12.50 2.52 -8.65
N ARG A 66 -12.10 3.32 -9.66
CA ARG A 66 -13.04 4.02 -10.54
C ARG A 66 -13.72 3.07 -11.53
N ALA A 67 -13.04 1.98 -11.89
CA ALA A 67 -13.53 1.00 -12.84
C ALA A 67 -14.23 -0.20 -12.15
N TYR A 68 -13.79 -0.56 -10.95
CA TYR A 68 -14.25 -1.75 -10.24
C TYR A 68 -14.41 -1.48 -8.73
N TYR A 69 -15.54 -1.90 -8.16
CA TYR A 69 -15.77 -1.93 -6.72
C TYR A 69 -16.60 -3.18 -6.36
N PRO A 70 -16.18 -4.00 -5.38
CA PRO A 70 -14.91 -3.93 -4.62
C PRO A 70 -13.66 -4.13 -5.49
N LEU A 71 -12.49 -3.76 -4.97
CA LEU A 71 -11.21 -3.94 -5.65
C LEU A 71 -10.81 -5.41 -5.71
N GLU A 72 -10.54 -5.90 -6.93
CA GLU A 72 -9.99 -7.23 -7.15
C GLU A 72 -8.48 -7.30 -6.82
N PRO A 73 -7.95 -8.46 -6.40
CA PRO A 73 -8.70 -9.69 -6.08
C PRO A 73 -9.53 -9.54 -4.79
N LEU A 74 -10.78 -10.02 -4.82
CA LEU A 74 -11.69 -9.97 -3.68
C LEU A 74 -11.21 -10.90 -2.55
N ALA A 75 -10.39 -10.35 -1.65
CA ALA A 75 -9.95 -11.03 -0.44
C ALA A 75 -10.71 -10.48 0.77
N THR A 76 -11.23 -11.40 1.60
CA THR A 76 -11.92 -11.06 2.84
C THR A 76 -10.93 -10.47 3.85
N PRO A 77 -11.19 -9.29 4.41
CA PRO A 77 -10.32 -8.70 5.43
C PRO A 77 -10.36 -9.48 6.74
N CYS A 78 -9.25 -9.48 7.48
CA CYS A 78 -9.15 -10.05 8.82
C CYS A 78 -9.06 -8.95 9.90
N PRO A 79 -9.42 -9.23 11.17
CA PRO A 79 -9.33 -8.24 12.26
C PRO A 79 -7.94 -7.62 12.42
N LEU A 80 -6.90 -8.35 12.04
CA LEU A 80 -5.51 -7.92 12.09
C LEU A 80 -4.84 -8.32 10.77
N MET A 81 -4.17 -7.37 10.12
CA MET A 81 -3.50 -7.58 8.84
C MET A 81 -2.18 -6.82 8.78
N SER A 82 -1.19 -7.40 8.09
CA SER A 82 0.09 -6.77 7.79
C SER A 82 0.27 -6.66 6.28
N VAL A 83 0.51 -5.45 5.77
CA VAL A 83 0.77 -5.18 4.35
C VAL A 83 2.25 -4.89 4.15
N PHE A 84 2.94 -5.75 3.42
CA PHE A 84 4.34 -5.57 3.08
C PHE A 84 4.46 -4.96 1.69
N VAL A 85 5.06 -3.78 1.60
CA VAL A 85 5.23 -3.04 0.35
C VAL A 85 6.69 -3.12 -0.08
N GLU A 86 6.89 -3.60 -1.31
CA GLU A 86 8.19 -3.84 -1.90
C GLU A 86 8.38 -2.97 -3.15
N ARG A 87 9.59 -2.43 -3.28
CA ARG A 87 10.10 -1.88 -4.54
C ARG A 87 10.60 -3.03 -5.40
N ILE A 88 10.11 -3.15 -6.63
CA ILE A 88 10.63 -4.13 -7.58
C ILE A 88 11.94 -3.60 -8.20
N LEU A 89 13.04 -4.31 -7.99
CA LEU A 89 14.36 -3.98 -8.53
C LEU A 89 14.55 -4.56 -9.93
N ASN A 90 13.98 -5.74 -10.19
CA ASN A 90 14.09 -6.43 -11.46
C ASN A 90 12.78 -7.18 -11.78
N ARG A 91 12.16 -6.84 -12.93
CA ARG A 91 10.90 -7.45 -13.37
C ARG A 91 11.06 -8.92 -13.78
N VAL A 92 12.22 -9.30 -14.30
CA VAL A 92 12.47 -10.65 -14.83
C VAL A 92 12.64 -11.64 -13.68
N THR A 93 13.42 -11.27 -12.66
CA THR A 93 13.67 -12.12 -11.49
C THR A 93 12.63 -11.94 -10.39
N ASN A 94 11.73 -10.96 -10.53
CA ASN A 94 10.73 -10.58 -9.52
C ASN A 94 11.37 -10.22 -8.16
N GLU A 95 12.63 -9.80 -8.19
CA GLU A 95 13.41 -9.37 -7.03
C GLU A 95 12.88 -8.03 -6.54
N GLY A 96 12.61 -7.95 -5.24
CA GLY A 96 12.10 -6.76 -4.60
C GLY A 96 12.75 -6.50 -3.24
N GLU A 97 12.75 -5.24 -2.85
CA GLU A 97 13.23 -4.78 -1.56
C GLU A 97 12.06 -4.24 -0.74
N LEU A 98 11.90 -4.69 0.51
CA LEU A 98 10.87 -4.16 1.40
C LEU A 98 11.15 -2.68 1.70
N VAL A 99 10.19 -1.82 1.37
CA VAL A 99 10.29 -0.36 1.59
C VAL A 99 9.36 0.12 2.70
N ALA A 100 8.24 -0.56 2.95
CA ALA A 100 7.33 -0.22 4.03
C ALA A 100 6.53 -1.44 4.50
N ARG A 101 6.10 -1.40 5.75
CA ARG A 101 5.08 -2.26 6.33
C ARG A 101 3.92 -1.39 6.82
N VAL A 102 2.69 -1.77 6.50
CA VAL A 102 1.49 -1.14 7.04
C VAL A 102 0.73 -2.18 7.86
N ASP A 103 0.64 -1.97 9.16
CA ASP A 103 -0.12 -2.83 10.06
C ASP A 103 -1.53 -2.25 10.22
N ILE A 104 -2.57 -3.06 10.06
CA ILE A 104 -3.97 -2.65 10.07
C ILE A 104 -4.73 -3.48 11.09
N VAL A 105 -5.45 -2.80 11.99
CA VAL A 105 -6.38 -3.38 12.95
C VAL A 105 -7.79 -2.93 12.58
N LEU A 106 -8.72 -3.88 12.44
CA LEU A 106 -10.12 -3.61 12.22
C LEU A 106 -10.88 -3.77 13.53
N GLU A 107 -11.52 -2.69 13.97
CA GLU A 107 -12.31 -2.68 15.20
C GLU A 107 -13.61 -1.89 14.98
N GLY A 108 -14.73 -2.57 15.21
CA GLY A 108 -16.06 -2.02 14.92
C GLY A 108 -16.24 -1.73 13.42
N HIS A 109 -16.33 -0.45 13.07
CA HIS A 109 -16.47 0.04 11.69
C HIS A 109 -15.27 0.87 11.23
N PHE A 110 -14.15 0.77 11.94
CA PHE A 110 -12.94 1.54 11.67
C PHE A 110 -11.72 0.64 11.47
N ALA A 111 -10.87 1.05 10.53
CA ALA A 111 -9.54 0.52 10.35
C ALA A 111 -8.52 1.51 10.93
N TYR A 112 -7.71 1.01 11.85
CA TYR A 112 -6.59 1.72 12.45
C TYR A 112 -5.32 1.20 11.79
N ALA A 113 -4.44 2.10 11.36
CA ALA A 113 -3.23 1.70 10.66
C ALA A 113 -2.00 2.38 11.20
N SER A 114 -0.85 1.71 11.07
CA SER A 114 0.46 2.30 11.32
C SER A 114 1.43 1.90 10.23
N ILE A 115 2.37 2.79 9.91
CA ILE A 115 3.39 2.58 8.89
C ILE A 115 4.75 2.47 9.57
N THR A 116 5.52 1.47 9.18
CA THR A 116 6.92 1.33 9.55
C THR A 116 7.76 1.20 8.29
N SER A 117 8.88 1.93 8.21
CA SER A 117 9.83 1.81 7.10
C SER A 117 11.27 1.76 7.63
N LYS A 118 12.19 1.29 6.80
CA LYS A 118 13.60 1.17 7.18
C LYS A 118 14.20 2.57 7.34
N SER A 119 14.42 2.99 8.59
CA SER A 119 14.99 4.29 9.00
C SER A 119 13.99 5.43 9.23
N GLU A 120 12.69 5.17 9.28
CA GLU A 120 11.70 6.16 9.72
C GLU A 120 11.03 5.71 11.03
N LEU A 121 10.60 6.70 11.82
CA LEU A 121 9.78 6.42 12.98
C LEU A 121 8.42 5.86 12.54
N ARG A 122 7.89 4.93 13.34
CA ARG A 122 6.52 4.45 13.18
C ARG A 122 5.57 5.66 13.14
N THR A 123 4.71 5.68 12.12
CA THR A 123 3.73 6.74 11.93
C THR A 123 2.33 6.12 12.03
N ASP A 124 1.54 6.57 12.99
CA ASP A 124 0.13 6.15 13.09
C ASP A 124 -0.73 6.97 12.12
N VAL A 125 -1.68 6.30 11.48
CA VAL A 125 -2.60 6.88 10.50
C VAL A 125 -3.93 7.17 11.18
N ALA A 126 -4.58 8.29 10.80
CA ALA A 126 -5.91 8.59 11.28
C ALA A 126 -6.89 7.43 10.98
N PRO A 127 -7.83 7.09 11.89
CA PRO A 127 -8.78 6.02 11.66
C PRO A 127 -9.61 6.25 10.40
N VAL A 128 -9.87 5.20 9.64
CA VAL A 128 -10.70 5.25 8.42
C VAL A 128 -11.90 4.33 8.55
N ALA A 129 -13.08 4.79 8.13
CA ALA A 129 -14.28 3.97 8.15
C ALA A 129 -14.25 2.92 7.04
N TYR A 130 -14.67 1.69 7.33
CA TYR A 130 -14.81 0.62 6.34
C TYR A 130 -16.20 -0.03 6.39
N ASP A 131 -16.63 -0.58 5.26
CA ASP A 131 -17.92 -1.21 5.08
C ASP A 131 -17.78 -2.73 4.99
N LEU A 132 -18.85 -3.47 5.29
CA LEU A 132 -18.86 -4.95 5.22
C LEU A 132 -18.62 -5.50 3.80
N LYS A 133 -18.76 -4.65 2.78
CA LYS A 133 -18.52 -4.99 1.37
C LYS A 133 -17.09 -4.72 0.92
N ASP A 134 -16.31 -4.00 1.73
CA ASP A 134 -14.93 -3.68 1.39
C ASP A 134 -14.06 -4.94 1.43
N GLY A 135 -13.33 -5.18 0.35
CA GLY A 135 -12.24 -6.14 0.34
C GLY A 135 -10.99 -5.56 1.01
N VAL A 136 -9.97 -6.41 1.14
CA VAL A 136 -8.65 -6.02 1.64
C VAL A 136 -8.11 -4.77 0.94
N TRP A 137 -8.16 -4.71 -0.40
CA TRP A 137 -7.59 -3.59 -1.16
C TRP A 137 -8.41 -2.30 -1.06
N ASP A 138 -9.72 -2.39 -0.84
CA ASP A 138 -10.56 -1.21 -0.57
C ASP A 138 -10.16 -0.55 0.75
N ILE A 139 -9.94 -1.35 1.80
CA ILE A 139 -9.45 -0.87 3.11
C ILE A 139 -8.05 -0.25 2.95
N VAL A 140 -7.13 -0.93 2.25
CA VAL A 140 -5.79 -0.40 1.99
C VAL A 140 -5.87 0.93 1.25
N LEU A 141 -6.73 1.06 0.23
CA LEU A 141 -6.93 2.33 -0.48
C LEU A 141 -7.43 3.44 0.46
N LYS A 142 -8.37 3.14 1.35
CA LYS A 142 -8.87 4.13 2.34
C LYS A 142 -7.76 4.57 3.29
N VAL A 143 -6.93 3.65 3.77
CA VAL A 143 -5.74 3.96 4.60
C VAL A 143 -4.75 4.84 3.82
N LEU A 144 -4.42 4.48 2.56
CA LEU A 144 -3.53 5.28 1.72
C LEU A 144 -4.04 6.72 1.50
N LYS A 145 -5.36 6.88 1.30
CA LYS A 145 -5.99 8.22 1.20
C LYS A 145 -5.85 9.04 2.48
N ALA A 146 -5.88 8.39 3.65
CA ALA A 146 -5.66 9.06 4.93
C ALA A 146 -4.19 9.46 5.16
N ILE A 147 -3.25 8.70 4.60
CA ILE A 147 -1.81 9.02 4.62
C ILE A 147 -1.50 10.23 3.74
N PHE A 148 -2.15 10.31 2.56
CA PHE A 148 -1.95 11.39 1.59
C PHE A 148 -3.22 12.23 1.39
N PRO A 149 -3.65 13.01 2.39
CA PRO A 149 -4.89 13.79 2.32
C PRO A 149 -4.88 14.87 1.22
N MET A 150 -3.68 15.24 0.72
CA MET A 150 -3.51 16.21 -0.37
C MET A 150 -3.77 15.63 -1.77
N HIS A 151 -4.04 14.33 -1.91
CA HIS A 151 -4.52 13.73 -3.17
C HIS A 151 -6.05 13.65 -3.22
N ARG A 152 -6.72 14.68 -2.67
CA ARG A 152 -8.07 15.06 -3.09
C ARG A 152 -7.95 15.90 -4.37
N GLY A 153 -7.65 15.23 -5.49
CA GLY A 153 -7.93 15.81 -6.81
C GLY A 153 -9.44 15.87 -7.06
N PRO A 154 -9.92 16.78 -7.92
CA PRO A 154 -11.28 17.31 -7.96
C PRO A 154 -12.40 16.26 -8.07
#